data_AF-H2ZBF9-F1
#
_entry.id   AF-H2ZBF9-F1
#
_cell.length_a   1.000
_cell.length_b   1.000
_cell.length_c   1.000
_cell.angle_alpha   90.00
_cell.angle_beta   90.00
_cell.angle_gamma   90.00
#
_symmetry.space_group_name_H-M   'P 1'
#
loop_
_entity.id
_entity.type
_entity.pdbx_description
1 polymer ?
#
loop_
_entity_poly.entity_id
_entity_poly.type
_entity_poly.pdbx_seq_one_letter_code
_entity_poly.pdbx_strand_id
1 'polypeptide(L)'
;MELLDAVNQIKQLSPTDDCCALVAKHKLNWGHIPCQLKNNQAIWKSILPTLGLRTLIQNLPRLHRIEILAKDNLWTKQVLQRLMKKEAILKSELHPYSFLLHQRIYSKGEKKDEEKWTPNLLITNALNAAFYTAIENVKATGKRICITIDCSNSMKGHIVNSQSLDCRTVAAAISLVMARVETNVKIQGFSEKFVSIPVAPDDTVETIMEKLAVVPLGGTDCSRPMITAKVEDKKYDAFIIITDKDTYKGKTNPAEALIQYRAKTLIPAKFVLIALGVRRLTKTVAIPSDRGMLAVCGFNESLPTILYNFLCDHF
;
A
#
# COMPACT_ATOMS: atom_id res chain seq x y z
N MET A 1 -6.48 24.01 29.61
CA MET A 1 -7.94 24.20 29.69
C MET A 1 -8.49 24.77 28.39
N GLU A 2 -7.92 25.84 27.84
CA GLU A 2 -8.43 26.52 26.62
C GLU A 2 -8.68 25.64 25.38
N LEU A 3 -7.84 24.64 25.07
CA LEU A 3 -8.07 23.75 23.92
C LEU A 3 -9.30 22.85 24.13
N LEU A 4 -9.48 22.35 25.36
CA LEU A 4 -10.62 21.48 25.69
C LEU A 4 -11.93 22.27 25.62
N ASP A 5 -11.90 23.52 26.06
CA ASP A 5 -13.03 24.44 26.00
C ASP A 5 -13.37 24.78 24.53
N ALA A 6 -12.36 25.05 23.69
CA ALA A 6 -12.56 25.27 22.26
C ALA A 6 -13.13 24.04 21.54
N VAL A 7 -12.68 22.84 21.91
CA VAL A 7 -13.23 21.57 21.38
C VAL A 7 -14.67 21.34 21.84
N ASN A 8 -15.03 21.76 23.05
CA ASN A 8 -16.41 21.68 23.53
C ASN A 8 -17.30 22.73 22.87
N GLN A 9 -16.80 23.94 22.64
CA GLN A 9 -17.51 24.99 21.92
C GLN A 9 -17.81 24.58 20.48
N ILE A 10 -16.82 24.07 19.74
CA ILE A 10 -17.04 23.68 18.33
C ILE A 10 -18.04 22.53 18.17
N LYS A 11 -18.20 21.66 19.19
CA LYS A 11 -19.20 20.58 19.19
C LYS A 11 -20.64 21.09 19.30
N GLN A 12 -20.85 22.28 19.84
CA GLN A 12 -22.18 22.88 20.00
C GLN A 12 -22.59 23.74 18.80
N LEU A 13 -21.67 23.98 17.85
CA LEU A 13 -21.92 24.84 16.69
C LEU A 13 -22.68 24.10 15.60
N SER A 14 -23.58 24.83 14.95
CA SER A 14 -24.33 24.40 13.79
C SER A 14 -23.53 24.63 12.50
N PRO A 15 -23.85 23.91 11.39
CA PRO A 15 -23.16 24.08 10.10
C PRO A 15 -23.18 25.50 9.52
N THR A 16 -24.11 26.33 9.97
CA THR A 16 -24.31 27.73 9.58
C THR A 16 -23.43 28.72 10.35
N ASP A 17 -22.81 28.29 11.45
CA ASP A 17 -22.06 29.18 12.33
C ASP A 17 -20.63 29.41 11.80
N ASP A 18 -20.10 30.64 11.97
CA ASP A 18 -18.73 30.94 11.58
C ASP A 18 -17.71 30.30 12.54
N CYS A 19 -17.37 29.05 12.24
CA CYS A 19 -16.41 28.25 12.99
C CYS A 19 -14.94 28.60 12.68
N CYS A 20 -14.69 29.43 11.66
CA CYS A 20 -13.33 29.64 11.12
C CYS A 20 -12.44 30.39 12.12
N ALA A 21 -13.00 31.38 12.82
CA ALA A 21 -12.29 32.14 13.85
C ALA A 21 -11.81 31.25 15.01
N LEU A 22 -12.65 30.31 15.46
CA LEU A 22 -12.30 29.36 16.53
C LEU A 22 -11.23 28.37 16.09
N VAL A 23 -11.34 27.83 14.87
CA VAL A 23 -10.35 26.91 14.30
C VAL A 23 -8.99 27.59 14.15
N ALA A 24 -8.96 28.82 13.63
CA ALA A 24 -7.72 29.58 13.45
C ALA A 24 -7.11 29.98 14.80
N LYS A 25 -7.92 30.48 15.74
CA LYS A 25 -7.48 30.92 17.08
C LYS A 25 -6.86 29.78 17.89
N HIS A 26 -7.48 28.61 17.89
CA HIS A 26 -7.06 27.48 18.72
C HIS A 26 -6.24 26.42 17.96
N LYS A 27 -5.89 26.67 16.68
CA LYS A 27 -5.15 25.74 15.80
C LYS A 27 -5.75 24.32 15.83
N LEU A 28 -7.08 24.24 15.75
CA LEU A 28 -7.78 22.97 15.84
C LEU A 28 -7.38 22.06 14.67
N ASN A 29 -7.09 20.80 14.98
CA ASN A 29 -6.77 19.81 13.95
C ASN A 29 -8.05 19.17 13.39
N TRP A 30 -7.90 18.44 12.28
CA TRP A 30 -9.00 17.70 11.65
C TRP A 30 -9.75 16.74 12.59
N GLY A 31 -9.03 16.14 13.56
CA GLY A 31 -9.62 15.23 14.54
C GLY A 31 -10.55 15.93 15.54
N HIS A 32 -10.36 17.23 15.77
CA HIS A 32 -11.21 18.03 16.65
C HIS A 32 -12.51 18.48 15.99
N ILE A 33 -12.63 18.39 14.66
CA ILE A 33 -13.80 18.88 13.93
C ILE A 33 -14.96 17.87 14.04
N PRO A 34 -16.14 18.27 14.56
CA PRO A 34 -17.33 17.42 14.63
C PRO A 34 -17.80 16.96 13.25
N CYS A 35 -18.38 15.76 13.17
CA CYS A 35 -18.81 15.16 11.89
C CYS A 35 -19.79 16.03 11.11
N GLN A 36 -20.68 16.76 11.79
CA GLN A 36 -21.67 17.64 11.17
C GLN A 36 -21.03 18.81 10.40
N LEU A 37 -19.85 19.25 10.84
CA LEU A 37 -19.11 20.38 10.27
C LEU A 37 -18.10 19.96 9.19
N LYS A 38 -17.88 18.65 8.99
CA LYS A 38 -16.87 18.10 8.07
C LYS A 38 -17.15 18.35 6.59
N ASN A 39 -18.37 18.77 6.23
CA ASN A 39 -18.72 19.12 4.86
C ASN A 39 -18.72 20.65 4.62
N ASN A 40 -18.43 21.47 5.63
CA ASN A 40 -18.40 22.92 5.47
C ASN A 40 -17.09 23.36 4.76
N GLN A 41 -17.23 24.06 3.64
CA GLN A 41 -16.10 24.52 2.83
C GLN A 41 -15.18 25.51 3.57
N ALA A 42 -15.74 26.43 4.36
CA ALA A 42 -14.98 27.48 5.03
C ALA A 42 -14.02 26.89 6.08
N ILE A 43 -14.48 25.87 6.80
CA ILE A 43 -13.64 25.13 7.76
C ILE A 43 -12.47 24.46 7.05
N TRP A 44 -12.71 23.77 5.94
CA TRP A 44 -11.63 23.15 5.17
C TRP A 44 -10.63 24.16 4.64
N LYS A 45 -11.10 25.31 4.13
CA LYS A 45 -10.23 26.42 3.70
C LYS A 45 -9.34 26.92 4.85
N SER A 46 -9.84 26.96 6.08
CA SER A 46 -9.06 27.36 7.26
C SER A 46 -8.02 26.32 7.71
N ILE A 47 -8.32 25.02 7.57
CA ILE A 47 -7.45 23.93 8.06
C ILE A 47 -6.43 23.50 7.01
N LEU A 48 -6.75 23.61 5.70
CA LEU A 48 -5.90 23.12 4.61
C LEU A 48 -4.43 23.54 4.71
N PRO A 49 -4.09 24.80 5.09
CA PRO A 49 -2.69 25.22 5.21
C PRO A 49 -1.90 24.49 6.31
N THR A 50 -2.58 24.04 7.38
CA THR A 50 -1.94 23.40 8.55
C THR A 50 -2.09 21.87 8.55
N LEU A 51 -2.92 21.34 7.66
CA LEU A 51 -3.24 19.91 7.58
C LEU A 51 -1.98 19.08 7.29
N GLY A 52 -1.77 17.94 7.96
CA GLY A 52 -0.71 16.99 7.61
C GLY A 52 -0.93 16.32 6.24
N LEU A 53 0.15 15.88 5.57
CA LEU A 53 0.06 15.29 4.23
C LEU A 53 -0.79 14.01 4.21
N ARG A 54 -0.69 13.16 5.25
CA ARG A 54 -1.50 11.95 5.42
C ARG A 54 -3.00 12.26 5.40
N THR A 55 -3.41 13.24 6.20
CA THR A 55 -4.80 13.66 6.28
C THR A 55 -5.24 14.32 4.98
N LEU A 56 -4.36 15.04 4.29
CA LEU A 56 -4.67 15.63 2.98
C LEU A 56 -5.06 14.56 1.96
N ILE A 57 -4.20 13.55 1.74
CA ILE A 57 -4.44 12.52 0.72
C ILE A 57 -5.68 11.66 1.03
N GLN A 58 -5.93 11.38 2.32
CA GLN A 58 -7.12 10.65 2.79
C GLN A 58 -8.44 11.38 2.50
N ASN A 59 -8.40 12.71 2.40
CA ASN A 59 -9.60 13.53 2.27
C ASN A 59 -9.79 14.14 0.88
N LEU A 60 -8.95 13.81 -0.11
CA LEU A 60 -9.08 14.34 -1.48
C LEU A 60 -10.47 14.11 -2.11
N PRO A 61 -11.10 12.91 -1.99
CA PRO A 61 -12.47 12.73 -2.49
C PRO A 61 -13.46 13.71 -1.86
N ARG A 62 -13.35 13.94 -0.55
CA ARG A 62 -14.23 14.88 0.16
C ARG A 62 -13.98 16.32 -0.30
N LEU A 63 -12.71 16.74 -0.35
CA LEU A 63 -12.32 18.08 -0.80
C LEU A 63 -12.82 18.40 -2.21
N HIS A 64 -12.92 17.38 -3.07
CA HIS A 64 -13.48 17.55 -4.40
C HIS A 64 -15.00 17.70 -4.36
N ARG A 65 -15.72 16.86 -3.61
CA ARG A 65 -17.19 16.93 -3.48
C ARG A 65 -17.67 18.25 -2.88
N ILE A 66 -16.90 18.84 -1.97
CA ILE A 66 -17.21 20.17 -1.42
C ILE A 66 -16.61 21.30 -2.28
N GLU A 67 -16.26 21.03 -3.53
CA GLU A 67 -15.82 22.02 -4.54
C GLU A 67 -14.55 22.81 -4.18
N ILE A 68 -13.78 22.39 -3.18
CA ILE A 68 -12.49 23.00 -2.86
C ILE A 68 -11.45 22.68 -3.92
N LEU A 69 -11.53 21.50 -4.53
CA LEU A 69 -10.63 21.09 -5.62
C LEU A 69 -11.17 21.44 -7.02
N ALA A 70 -11.98 22.51 -7.11
CA ALA A 70 -12.45 23.03 -8.38
C ALA A 70 -11.29 23.46 -9.30
N LYS A 71 -11.57 23.49 -10.60
CA LYS A 71 -10.59 23.78 -11.65
C LYS A 71 -9.94 25.16 -11.42
N ASP A 72 -8.61 25.20 -11.51
CA ASP A 72 -7.76 26.41 -11.51
C ASP A 72 -7.90 27.38 -10.31
N ASN A 73 -8.47 26.92 -9.19
CA ASN A 73 -8.57 27.74 -7.98
C ASN A 73 -7.28 27.71 -7.13
N LEU A 74 -7.17 28.67 -6.20
CA LEU A 74 -6.02 28.81 -5.29
C LEU A 74 -5.76 27.53 -4.47
N TRP A 75 -6.82 26.86 -4.00
CA TRP A 75 -6.73 25.71 -3.11
C TRP A 75 -6.19 24.46 -3.82
N THR A 76 -6.64 24.21 -5.05
CA THR A 76 -6.11 23.17 -5.93
C THR A 76 -4.61 23.37 -6.16
N LYS A 77 -4.18 24.61 -6.44
CA LYS A 77 -2.75 24.93 -6.60
C LYS A 77 -1.94 24.65 -5.32
N GLN A 78 -2.47 25.01 -4.14
CA GLN A 78 -1.82 24.69 -2.87
C GLN A 78 -1.71 23.19 -2.62
N VAL A 79 -2.78 22.42 -2.90
CA VAL A 79 -2.75 20.96 -2.77
C VAL A 79 -1.72 20.35 -3.71
N LEU A 80 -1.69 20.76 -4.98
CA LEU A 80 -0.72 20.30 -5.96
C LEU A 80 0.71 20.62 -5.54
N GLN A 81 0.98 21.85 -5.09
CA GLN A 81 2.31 22.24 -4.61
C GLN A 81 2.79 21.32 -3.48
N ARG A 82 1.90 20.97 -2.54
CA ARG A 82 2.24 20.07 -1.44
C ARG A 82 2.45 18.62 -1.88
N LEU A 83 1.70 18.15 -2.86
CA LEU A 83 1.82 16.80 -3.42
C LEU A 83 3.04 16.64 -4.35
N MET A 84 3.58 17.73 -4.89
CA MET A 84 4.77 17.70 -5.75
C MET A 84 6.07 18.07 -5.00
N LYS A 85 5.96 18.65 -3.80
CA LYS A 85 7.13 19.08 -3.03
C LYS A 85 7.82 17.88 -2.37
N LYS A 86 9.00 17.53 -2.88
CA LYS A 86 9.83 16.41 -2.38
C LYS A 86 10.05 16.48 -0.87
N GLU A 87 10.44 17.63 -0.32
CA GLU A 87 10.73 17.75 1.12
C GLU A 87 9.48 17.49 1.97
N ALA A 88 8.28 17.86 1.48
CA ALA A 88 7.03 17.63 2.18
C ALA A 88 6.67 16.13 2.20
N ILE A 89 6.93 15.41 1.10
CA ILE A 89 6.71 13.97 0.99
C ILE A 89 7.67 13.23 1.93
N LEU A 90 8.96 13.58 1.92
CA LEU A 90 9.95 12.91 2.77
C LEU A 90 9.67 13.15 4.26
N LYS A 91 9.40 14.40 4.64
CA LYS A 91 9.04 14.76 6.03
C LYS A 91 7.76 14.08 6.53
N SER A 92 6.89 13.65 5.62
CA SER A 92 5.65 12.96 6.00
C SER A 92 5.86 11.52 6.47
N GLU A 93 7.02 10.93 6.15
CA GLU A 93 7.35 9.51 6.42
C GLU A 93 6.29 8.53 5.89
N LEU A 94 5.48 8.98 4.93
CA LEU A 94 4.46 8.14 4.31
C LEU A 94 5.13 7.11 3.41
N HIS A 95 4.68 5.87 3.54
CA HIS A 95 5.07 4.79 2.65
C HIS A 95 4.45 4.99 1.24
N PRO A 96 5.14 4.68 0.13
CA PRO A 96 4.64 4.78 -1.24
C PRO A 96 3.21 4.27 -1.42
N TYR A 97 2.91 3.10 -0.87
CA TYR A 97 1.59 2.47 -0.99
C TYR A 97 0.43 3.33 -0.48
N SER A 98 0.66 4.26 0.45
CA SER A 98 -0.38 5.21 0.86
C SER A 98 -0.76 6.12 -0.30
N PHE A 99 0.21 6.64 -1.06
CA PHE A 99 -0.04 7.44 -2.25
C PHE A 99 -0.73 6.62 -3.35
N LEU A 100 -0.30 5.37 -3.60
CA LEU A 100 -0.95 4.49 -4.58
C LEU A 100 -2.42 4.21 -4.23
N LEU A 101 -2.70 3.86 -2.97
CA LEU A 101 -4.07 3.61 -2.51
C LEU A 101 -4.95 4.84 -2.71
N HIS A 102 -4.49 6.02 -2.28
CA HIS A 102 -5.26 7.25 -2.39
C HIS A 102 -5.38 7.76 -3.82
N GLN A 103 -4.37 7.50 -4.67
CA GLN A 103 -4.46 7.74 -6.10
C GLN A 103 -5.60 6.92 -6.71
N ARG A 104 -5.64 5.61 -6.46
CA ARG A 104 -6.67 4.73 -7.03
C ARG A 104 -8.07 5.03 -6.48
N ILE A 105 -8.18 5.37 -5.19
CA ILE A 105 -9.44 5.83 -4.60
C ILE A 105 -9.92 7.12 -5.25
N TYR A 106 -9.03 8.12 -5.40
CA TYR A 106 -9.40 9.41 -5.97
C TYR A 106 -9.75 9.31 -7.46
N SER A 107 -8.97 8.55 -8.23
CA SER A 107 -9.18 8.34 -9.67
C SER A 107 -10.41 7.50 -10.00
N LYS A 108 -10.95 6.73 -9.04
CA LYS A 108 -12.20 5.99 -9.26
C LYS A 108 -13.39 6.93 -9.51
N GLY A 109 -13.38 8.14 -8.96
CA GLY A 109 -14.45 9.13 -9.19
C GLY A 109 -15.77 8.81 -8.49
N GLU A 110 -15.82 7.75 -7.68
CA GLU A 110 -17.03 7.38 -6.96
C GLU A 110 -16.67 6.71 -5.64
N LYS A 111 -17.53 6.92 -4.65
CA LYS A 111 -17.52 6.21 -3.39
C LYS A 111 -18.94 5.70 -3.14
N LYS A 112 -19.04 4.47 -2.62
CA LYS A 112 -20.32 3.83 -2.38
C LYS A 112 -21.18 4.73 -1.48
N ASP A 113 -22.43 4.93 -1.88
CA ASP A 113 -23.42 5.74 -1.16
C ASP A 113 -23.03 7.23 -1.02
N GLU A 114 -22.12 7.73 -1.87
CA GLU A 114 -21.74 9.14 -1.96
C GLU A 114 -21.87 9.67 -3.39
N GLU A 115 -21.92 10.99 -3.53
CA GLU A 115 -21.95 11.68 -4.83
C GLU A 115 -20.69 11.39 -5.64
N LYS A 116 -20.87 11.14 -6.94
CA LYS A 116 -19.78 10.91 -7.89
C LYS A 116 -19.05 12.22 -8.18
N TRP A 117 -17.77 12.12 -8.49
CA TRP A 117 -16.96 13.26 -8.90
C TRP A 117 -16.13 12.93 -10.13
N THR A 118 -15.71 13.98 -10.84
CA THR A 118 -14.78 13.85 -11.97
C THR A 118 -13.36 14.09 -11.47
N PRO A 119 -12.48 13.07 -11.41
CA PRO A 119 -11.15 13.23 -10.84
C PRO A 119 -10.32 14.28 -11.60
N ASN A 120 -9.64 15.16 -10.86
CA ASN A 120 -8.68 16.09 -11.45
C ASN A 120 -7.40 15.33 -11.84
N LEU A 121 -7.07 15.36 -13.13
CA LEU A 121 -5.89 14.69 -13.68
C LEU A 121 -4.58 15.19 -13.07
N LEU A 122 -4.47 16.48 -12.76
CA LEU A 122 -3.27 17.04 -12.14
C LEU A 122 -3.03 16.45 -10.75
N ILE A 123 -4.10 16.27 -9.97
CA ILE A 123 -4.02 15.68 -8.62
C ILE A 123 -3.70 14.20 -8.73
N THR A 124 -4.33 13.49 -9.67
CA THR A 124 -4.05 12.08 -9.94
C THR A 124 -2.58 11.86 -10.31
N ASN A 125 -2.05 12.69 -11.22
CA ASN A 125 -0.66 12.62 -11.65
C ASN A 125 0.31 13.02 -10.53
N ALA A 126 -0.04 14.03 -9.71
CA ALA A 126 0.76 14.42 -8.56
C ALA A 126 0.84 13.30 -7.51
N LEU A 127 -0.25 12.59 -7.24
CA LEU A 127 -0.22 11.41 -6.35
C LEU A 127 0.63 10.28 -6.91
N ASN A 128 0.58 10.05 -8.23
CA ASN A 128 1.43 9.07 -8.90
C ASN A 128 2.92 9.45 -8.80
N ALA A 129 3.28 10.71 -9.03
CA ALA A 129 4.65 11.19 -8.86
C ALA A 129 5.11 11.10 -7.38
N ALA A 130 4.21 11.41 -6.44
CA ALA A 130 4.46 11.29 -5.01
C ALA A 130 4.73 9.85 -4.57
N PHE A 131 4.07 8.84 -5.19
CA PHE A 131 4.36 7.42 -4.95
C PHE A 131 5.84 7.11 -5.18
N TYR A 132 6.40 7.53 -6.32
CA TYR A 132 7.81 7.26 -6.65
C TYR A 132 8.77 8.05 -5.77
N THR A 133 8.45 9.30 -5.45
CA THR A 133 9.26 10.13 -4.54
C THR A 133 9.30 9.53 -3.14
N ALA A 134 8.18 8.97 -2.66
CA ALA A 134 8.08 8.37 -1.34
C ALA A 134 8.88 7.06 -1.21
N ILE A 135 9.42 6.48 -2.29
CA ILE A 135 10.24 5.27 -2.21
C ILE A 135 11.50 5.53 -1.36
N GLU A 136 12.01 6.76 -1.35
CA GLU A 136 13.12 7.18 -0.50
C GLU A 136 12.81 7.10 1.01
N ASN A 137 11.53 7.07 1.41
CA ASN A 137 11.14 6.87 2.81
C ASN A 137 11.21 5.40 3.25
N VAL A 138 11.42 4.46 2.33
CA VAL A 138 11.41 3.03 2.62
C VAL A 138 12.79 2.58 3.07
N LYS A 139 12.87 1.97 4.25
CA LYS A 139 14.11 1.41 4.78
C LYS A 139 14.41 0.07 4.12
N ALA A 140 15.63 -0.08 3.60
CA ALA A 140 16.12 -1.36 3.11
C ALA A 140 16.39 -2.33 4.27
N THR A 141 16.08 -3.60 4.06
CA THR A 141 16.38 -4.72 4.96
C THR A 141 17.77 -5.30 4.71
N GLY A 142 18.34 -5.10 3.51
CA GLY A 142 19.64 -5.65 3.10
C GLY A 142 19.62 -7.17 2.91
N LYS A 143 18.44 -7.79 2.87
CA LYS A 143 18.26 -9.23 2.75
C LYS A 143 18.22 -9.67 1.28
N ARG A 144 18.54 -10.93 1.02
CA ARG A 144 18.37 -11.57 -0.29
C ARG A 144 16.94 -12.09 -0.40
N ILE A 145 16.10 -11.44 -1.19
CA ILE A 145 14.65 -11.68 -1.21
C ILE A 145 14.24 -12.34 -2.51
N CYS A 146 13.48 -13.43 -2.44
CA CYS A 146 12.80 -14.03 -3.58
C CYS A 146 11.30 -13.72 -3.50
N ILE A 147 10.80 -12.89 -4.41
CA ILE A 147 9.38 -12.56 -4.56
C ILE A 147 8.79 -13.43 -5.67
N THR A 148 7.77 -14.21 -5.35
CA THR A 148 7.04 -15.02 -6.34
C THR A 148 5.57 -14.64 -6.38
N ILE A 149 5.09 -14.28 -7.57
CA ILE A 149 3.80 -13.63 -7.78
C ILE A 149 2.85 -14.56 -8.51
N ASP A 150 1.64 -14.71 -7.99
CA ASP A 150 0.53 -15.33 -8.71
C ASP A 150 0.17 -14.48 -9.93
N CYS A 151 0.24 -15.06 -11.13
CA CYS A 151 -0.04 -14.38 -12.38
C CYS A 151 -1.43 -14.75 -12.95
N SER A 152 -2.22 -15.50 -12.18
CA SER A 152 -3.52 -15.98 -12.64
C SER A 152 -4.51 -14.86 -12.93
N ASN A 153 -5.56 -15.18 -13.68
CA ASN A 153 -6.61 -14.22 -14.01
C ASN A 153 -7.37 -13.72 -12.78
N SER A 154 -7.42 -14.50 -11.69
CA SER A 154 -8.12 -14.07 -10.46
C SER A 154 -7.39 -12.95 -9.72
N MET A 155 -6.10 -12.72 -10.00
CA MET A 155 -5.36 -11.56 -9.51
C MET A 155 -5.87 -10.22 -10.07
N LYS A 156 -6.72 -10.23 -11.10
CA LYS A 156 -7.46 -9.03 -11.55
C LYS A 156 -8.61 -8.66 -10.60
N GLY A 157 -8.95 -9.53 -9.65
CA GLY A 157 -9.96 -9.28 -8.63
C GLY A 157 -9.49 -8.25 -7.60
N HIS A 158 -10.46 -7.59 -6.98
CA HIS A 158 -10.22 -6.60 -5.93
C HIS A 158 -9.57 -7.21 -4.69
N ILE A 159 -8.73 -6.44 -4.02
CA ILE A 159 -8.26 -6.81 -2.69
C ILE A 159 -9.43 -6.81 -1.71
N VAL A 160 -9.30 -7.60 -0.65
CA VAL A 160 -10.40 -7.88 0.28
C VAL A 160 -10.99 -6.64 0.96
N ASN A 161 -10.16 -5.61 1.19
CA ASN A 161 -10.47 -4.42 1.97
C ASN A 161 -10.54 -3.13 1.13
N SER A 162 -10.48 -3.22 -0.21
CA SER A 162 -10.63 -2.05 -1.10
C SER A 162 -11.17 -2.46 -2.46
N GLN A 163 -12.22 -1.78 -2.92
CA GLN A 163 -12.76 -1.92 -4.28
C GLN A 163 -12.08 -1.02 -5.31
N SER A 164 -11.06 -0.27 -4.92
CA SER A 164 -10.30 0.62 -5.81
C SER A 164 -8.95 0.02 -6.19
N LEU A 165 -8.54 -1.10 -5.58
CA LEU A 165 -7.28 -1.79 -5.85
C LEU A 165 -7.56 -3.24 -6.22
N ASP A 166 -6.94 -3.70 -7.29
CA ASP A 166 -6.84 -5.12 -7.63
C ASP A 166 -5.56 -5.76 -7.08
N CYS A 167 -5.56 -7.08 -6.94
CA CYS A 167 -4.46 -7.83 -6.36
C CYS A 167 -3.17 -7.71 -7.21
N ARG A 168 -3.29 -7.66 -8.53
CA ARG A 168 -2.16 -7.55 -9.46
C ARG A 168 -1.48 -6.20 -9.33
N THR A 169 -2.22 -5.10 -9.23
CA THR A 169 -1.69 -3.75 -8.98
C THR A 169 -0.89 -3.72 -7.68
N VAL A 170 -1.41 -4.31 -6.60
CA VAL A 170 -0.71 -4.37 -5.32
C VAL A 170 0.56 -5.23 -5.42
N ALA A 171 0.50 -6.39 -6.07
CA ALA A 171 1.67 -7.25 -6.27
C ALA A 171 2.78 -6.57 -7.09
N ALA A 172 2.39 -5.86 -8.16
CA ALA A 172 3.29 -5.07 -8.98
C ALA A 172 3.95 -3.95 -8.19
N ALA A 173 3.17 -3.20 -7.41
CA ALA A 173 3.68 -2.13 -6.56
C ALA A 173 4.65 -2.65 -5.48
N ILE A 174 4.32 -3.78 -4.83
CA ILE A 174 5.22 -4.39 -3.83
C ILE A 174 6.55 -4.77 -4.46
N SER A 175 6.49 -5.40 -5.63
CA SER A 175 7.68 -5.87 -6.34
C SER A 175 8.55 -4.70 -6.82
N LEU A 176 7.92 -3.64 -7.34
CA LEU A 176 8.62 -2.44 -7.78
C LEU A 176 9.33 -1.72 -6.64
N VAL A 177 8.65 -1.52 -5.50
CA VAL A 177 9.26 -0.87 -4.33
C VAL A 177 10.41 -1.72 -3.79
N MET A 178 10.21 -3.03 -3.62
CA MET A 178 11.27 -3.92 -3.13
C MET A 178 12.49 -3.93 -4.06
N ALA A 179 12.29 -4.01 -5.37
CA ALA A 179 13.40 -3.99 -6.34
C ALA A 179 14.15 -2.66 -6.39
N ARG A 180 13.50 -1.54 -6.06
CA ARG A 180 14.15 -0.21 -6.01
C ARG A 180 14.88 0.06 -4.69
N VAL A 181 14.46 -0.59 -3.60
CA VAL A 181 14.99 -0.36 -2.25
C VAL A 181 16.10 -1.37 -1.91
N GLU A 182 15.96 -2.61 -2.35
CA GLU A 182 16.85 -3.70 -2.00
C GLU A 182 17.79 -4.04 -3.17
N THR A 183 19.04 -4.35 -2.85
CA THR A 183 20.06 -4.67 -3.86
C THR A 183 19.96 -6.10 -4.40
N ASN A 184 19.39 -7.02 -3.62
CA ASN A 184 19.31 -8.44 -3.99
C ASN A 184 17.87 -8.95 -3.91
N VAL A 185 17.09 -8.65 -4.95
CA VAL A 185 15.71 -9.13 -5.09
C VAL A 185 15.56 -9.90 -6.40
N LYS A 186 15.05 -11.12 -6.30
CA LYS A 186 14.57 -11.87 -7.46
C LYS A 186 13.05 -11.81 -7.50
N ILE A 187 12.49 -11.27 -8.59
CA ILE A 187 11.05 -11.27 -8.83
C ILE A 187 10.74 -12.27 -9.94
N GLN A 188 9.73 -13.11 -9.71
CA GLN A 188 9.30 -14.12 -10.66
C GLN A 188 7.80 -14.39 -10.57
N GLY A 189 7.20 -14.84 -11.67
CA GLY A 189 5.79 -15.22 -11.77
C GLY A 189 5.60 -16.74 -11.70
N PHE A 190 4.52 -17.19 -11.07
CA PHE A 190 4.08 -18.58 -11.14
C PHE A 190 3.59 -18.94 -12.55
N SER A 191 4.18 -19.99 -13.12
CA SER A 191 3.74 -20.69 -14.33
C SER A 191 4.19 -22.16 -14.24
N GLU A 192 4.15 -22.93 -15.33
CA GLU A 192 4.81 -24.24 -15.38
C GLU A 192 6.31 -24.17 -15.01
N LYS A 193 7.02 -23.14 -15.47
CA LYS A 193 8.41 -22.84 -15.12
C LYS A 193 8.53 -21.37 -14.73
N PHE A 194 9.02 -21.07 -13.52
CA PHE A 194 9.13 -19.69 -13.04
C PHE A 194 9.64 -18.72 -14.10
N VAL A 195 8.83 -17.70 -14.38
CA VAL A 195 9.20 -16.67 -15.35
C VAL A 195 9.79 -15.50 -14.60
N SER A 196 11.01 -15.11 -14.94
CA SER A 196 11.67 -13.94 -14.35
C SER A 196 10.95 -12.66 -14.75
N ILE A 197 10.73 -11.76 -13.80
CA ILE A 197 10.13 -10.45 -14.05
C ILE A 197 11.18 -9.39 -13.68
N PRO A 198 12.06 -9.00 -14.62
CA PRO A 198 13.08 -8.00 -14.35
C PRO A 198 12.44 -6.62 -14.17
N VAL A 199 12.93 -5.89 -13.17
CA VAL A 199 12.54 -4.49 -12.92
C VAL A 199 13.64 -3.58 -13.45
N ALA A 200 13.32 -2.79 -14.47
CA ALA A 200 14.18 -1.77 -15.04
C ALA A 200 14.04 -0.44 -14.26
N PRO A 201 15.03 0.48 -14.34
CA PRO A 201 14.98 1.75 -13.61
C PRO A 201 13.76 2.63 -13.94
N ASP A 202 13.28 2.56 -15.17
CA ASP A 202 12.15 3.32 -15.73
C ASP A 202 10.79 2.61 -15.57
N ASP A 203 10.77 1.37 -15.08
CA ASP A 203 9.51 0.64 -14.90
C ASP A 203 8.57 1.36 -13.93
N THR A 204 7.30 1.47 -14.33
CA THR A 204 6.17 1.89 -13.51
C THR A 204 5.39 0.70 -12.97
N VAL A 205 4.47 0.94 -12.04
CA VAL A 205 3.52 -0.09 -11.58
C VAL A 205 2.78 -0.71 -12.78
N GLU A 206 2.34 0.11 -13.73
CA GLU A 206 1.66 -0.31 -14.95
C GLU A 206 2.53 -1.23 -15.82
N THR A 207 3.79 -0.88 -16.08
CA THR A 207 4.69 -1.73 -16.88
C THR A 207 4.96 -3.09 -16.20
N ILE A 208 5.06 -3.13 -14.86
CA ILE A 208 5.19 -4.40 -14.13
C ILE A 208 3.90 -5.22 -14.23
N MET A 209 2.72 -4.58 -14.21
CA MET A 209 1.45 -5.27 -14.43
C MET A 209 1.35 -5.87 -15.84
N GLU A 210 1.87 -5.17 -16.85
CA GLU A 210 1.94 -5.67 -18.24
C GLU A 210 2.88 -6.88 -18.34
N LYS A 211 4.07 -6.81 -17.71
CA LYS A 211 5.00 -7.95 -17.61
C LYS A 211 4.35 -9.15 -16.92
N LEU A 212 3.58 -8.92 -15.85
CA LEU A 212 2.82 -9.96 -15.16
C LEU A 212 1.70 -10.54 -16.03
N ALA A 213 1.09 -9.75 -16.92
CA ALA A 213 -0.02 -10.18 -17.75
C ALA A 213 0.38 -11.16 -18.86
N VAL A 214 1.64 -11.12 -19.30
CA VAL A 214 2.17 -12.02 -20.35
C VAL A 214 2.76 -13.31 -19.80
N VAL A 215 2.85 -13.46 -18.47
CA VAL A 215 3.32 -14.72 -17.85
C VAL A 215 2.33 -15.84 -18.16
N PRO A 216 2.77 -16.97 -18.75
CA PRO A 216 1.91 -18.11 -18.98
C PRO A 216 1.25 -18.61 -17.69
N LEU A 217 -0.02 -18.97 -17.76
CA LEU A 217 -0.76 -19.41 -16.59
C LEU A 217 -0.19 -20.74 -16.06
N GLY A 218 -0.11 -20.86 -14.74
CA GLY A 218 0.26 -22.12 -14.08
C GLY A 218 -0.26 -22.20 -12.66
N GLY A 219 0.03 -23.33 -12.00
CA GLY A 219 -0.38 -23.56 -10.63
C GLY A 219 0.44 -22.73 -9.62
N THR A 220 -0.26 -22.05 -8.72
CA THR A 220 0.31 -21.37 -7.54
C THR A 220 0.63 -22.41 -6.47
N ASP A 221 1.88 -22.89 -6.45
CA ASP A 221 2.40 -23.76 -5.41
C ASP A 221 3.47 -23.02 -4.62
N CYS A 222 3.07 -22.54 -3.44
CA CYS A 222 3.87 -21.73 -2.54
C CYS A 222 5.13 -22.45 -2.02
N SER A 223 5.24 -23.78 -2.18
CA SER A 223 6.43 -24.55 -1.79
C SER A 223 7.55 -24.51 -2.85
N ARG A 224 7.18 -24.32 -4.12
CA ARG A 224 8.10 -24.40 -5.27
C ARG A 224 9.28 -23.43 -5.20
N PRO A 225 9.13 -22.16 -4.77
CA PRO A 225 10.27 -21.24 -4.72
C PRO A 225 11.40 -21.75 -3.83
N MET A 226 11.07 -22.29 -2.66
CA MET A 226 12.05 -22.88 -1.74
C MET A 226 12.65 -24.17 -2.30
N ILE A 227 11.84 -25.04 -2.91
CA ILE A 227 12.32 -26.28 -3.54
C ILE A 227 13.29 -25.97 -4.68
N THR A 228 12.93 -25.07 -5.59
CA THR A 228 13.76 -24.68 -6.72
C THR A 228 15.04 -23.99 -6.25
N ALA A 229 14.96 -23.06 -5.28
CA ALA A 229 16.15 -22.43 -4.72
C ALA A 229 17.08 -23.45 -4.03
N LYS A 230 16.51 -24.46 -3.36
CA LYS A 230 17.27 -25.58 -2.77
C LYS A 230 18.01 -26.37 -3.85
N VAL A 231 17.34 -26.72 -4.95
CA VAL A 231 17.93 -27.53 -6.04
C VAL A 231 19.03 -26.75 -6.77
N GLU A 232 18.77 -25.49 -7.09
CA GLU A 232 19.68 -24.60 -7.83
C GLU A 232 20.75 -23.94 -6.95
N ASP A 233 20.80 -24.29 -5.66
CA ASP A 233 21.68 -23.70 -4.63
C ASP A 233 21.62 -22.17 -4.51
N LYS A 234 20.48 -21.56 -4.87
CA LYS A 234 20.25 -20.13 -4.72
C LYS A 234 20.06 -19.77 -3.25
N LYS A 235 20.77 -18.74 -2.79
CA LYS A 235 20.78 -18.31 -1.40
C LYS A 235 19.85 -17.10 -1.20
N TYR A 236 18.78 -17.30 -0.44
CA TYR A 236 17.79 -16.28 -0.08
C TYR A 236 17.58 -16.30 1.42
N ASP A 237 17.45 -15.10 1.99
CA ASP A 237 17.12 -14.90 3.40
C ASP A 237 15.60 -14.81 3.59
N ALA A 238 14.84 -14.51 2.53
CA ALA A 238 13.39 -14.47 2.60
C ALA A 238 12.71 -14.88 1.28
N PHE A 239 11.60 -15.58 1.41
CA PHE A 239 10.67 -15.90 0.33
C PHE A 239 9.35 -15.17 0.59
N ILE A 240 8.94 -14.29 -0.33
CA ILE A 240 7.69 -13.54 -0.27
C ILE A 240 6.78 -14.04 -1.39
N ILE A 241 5.65 -14.61 -1.04
CA ILE A 241 4.65 -15.11 -1.97
C ILE A 241 3.46 -14.16 -1.98
N ILE A 242 3.06 -13.68 -3.17
CA ILE A 242 1.92 -12.78 -3.33
C ILE A 242 0.85 -13.45 -4.19
N THR A 243 -0.35 -13.59 -3.65
CA THR A 243 -1.49 -14.26 -4.31
C THR A 243 -2.81 -13.65 -3.85
N ASP A 244 -3.90 -13.92 -4.56
CA ASP A 244 -5.25 -13.54 -4.19
C ASP A 244 -5.87 -14.51 -3.17
N LYS A 245 -5.38 -15.76 -3.11
CA LYS A 245 -5.94 -16.84 -2.28
C LYS A 245 -4.94 -17.36 -1.25
N ASP A 246 -5.43 -18.07 -0.25
CA ASP A 246 -4.63 -18.76 0.76
C ASP A 246 -4.34 -20.23 0.38
N THR A 247 -4.49 -20.59 -0.89
CA THR A 247 -4.38 -21.97 -1.36
C THR A 247 -3.05 -22.27 -2.05
N TYR A 248 -2.35 -23.32 -1.62
CA TYR A 248 -1.28 -23.94 -2.40
C TYR A 248 -1.83 -25.17 -3.15
N LYS A 249 -1.44 -25.35 -4.42
CA LYS A 249 -1.80 -26.51 -5.26
C LYS A 249 -0.76 -27.65 -5.22
N GLY A 250 0.28 -27.50 -4.39
CA GLY A 250 1.43 -28.42 -4.33
C GLY A 250 1.19 -29.70 -3.53
N LYS A 251 2.02 -30.70 -3.80
CA LYS A 251 2.09 -31.94 -2.99
C LYS A 251 2.83 -31.72 -1.65
N THR A 252 3.72 -30.74 -1.59
CA THR A 252 4.56 -30.45 -0.42
C THR A 252 4.04 -29.22 0.31
N ASN A 253 4.03 -29.27 1.65
CA ASN A 253 3.66 -28.12 2.45
C ASN A 253 4.78 -27.04 2.35
N PRO A 254 4.45 -25.76 2.12
CA PRO A 254 5.45 -24.68 2.12
C PRO A 254 6.34 -24.62 3.36
N ALA A 255 5.81 -24.99 4.53
CA ALA A 255 6.59 -25.07 5.77
C ALA A 255 7.66 -26.17 5.72
N GLU A 256 7.31 -27.36 5.23
CA GLU A 256 8.26 -28.46 5.03
C GLU A 256 9.35 -28.08 4.02
N ALA A 257 8.96 -27.43 2.92
CA ALA A 257 9.90 -26.95 1.92
C ALA A 257 10.88 -25.92 2.49
N LEU A 258 10.41 -25.04 3.38
CA LEU A 258 11.25 -24.07 4.08
C LEU A 258 12.21 -24.76 5.05
N ILE A 259 11.75 -25.73 5.85
CA ILE A 259 12.59 -26.52 6.76
C ILE A 259 13.71 -27.22 5.97
N GLN A 260 13.37 -27.86 4.85
CA GLN A 260 14.34 -28.52 3.99
C GLN A 260 15.35 -27.54 3.35
N TYR A 261 14.89 -26.35 2.96
CA TYR A 261 15.75 -25.30 2.44
C TYR A 261 16.75 -24.82 3.50
N ARG A 262 16.29 -24.53 4.72
CA ARG A 262 17.13 -24.13 5.86
C ARG A 262 18.15 -25.21 6.20
N ALA A 263 17.73 -26.48 6.26
CA ALA A 263 18.61 -27.61 6.55
C ALA A 263 19.73 -27.78 5.51
N LYS A 264 19.44 -27.59 4.22
CA LYS A 264 20.46 -27.71 3.16
C LYS A 264 21.41 -26.51 3.13
N THR A 265 20.87 -25.30 3.30
CA THR A 265 21.63 -24.06 3.06
C THR A 265 22.27 -23.48 4.30
N LEU A 266 21.83 -23.92 5.49
CA LEU A 266 22.16 -23.35 6.80
C LEU A 266 21.79 -21.86 6.93
N ILE A 267 20.90 -21.36 6.07
CA ILE A 267 20.37 -19.99 6.14
C ILE A 267 19.10 -20.02 6.97
N PRO A 268 18.92 -19.13 7.96
CA PRO A 268 17.67 -18.98 8.71
C PRO A 268 16.61 -18.25 7.87
N ALA A 269 16.28 -18.81 6.70
CA ALA A 269 15.41 -18.18 5.71
C ALA A 269 13.99 -18.00 6.25
N LYS A 270 13.35 -16.88 5.92
CA LYS A 270 11.97 -16.57 6.32
C LYS A 270 10.99 -16.78 5.18
N PHE A 271 9.74 -17.03 5.52
CA PHE A 271 8.64 -17.18 4.57
C PHE A 271 7.53 -16.19 4.90
N VAL A 272 7.05 -15.49 3.88
CA VAL A 272 5.92 -14.57 3.96
C VAL A 272 4.90 -14.95 2.89
N LEU A 273 3.66 -15.21 3.30
CA LEU A 273 2.50 -15.28 2.42
C LEU A 273 1.68 -13.99 2.52
N ILE A 274 1.46 -13.31 1.40
CA ILE A 274 0.56 -12.16 1.29
C ILE A 274 -0.65 -12.60 0.45
N ALA A 275 -1.76 -12.88 1.13
CA ALA A 275 -3.01 -13.31 0.51
C ALA A 275 -3.99 -12.13 0.42
N LEU A 276 -4.06 -11.50 -0.75
CA LEU A 276 -4.69 -10.19 -0.97
C LEU A 276 -6.23 -10.23 -1.05
N GLY A 277 -6.81 -11.33 -1.53
CA GLY A 277 -8.24 -11.46 -1.82
C GLY A 277 -9.07 -12.14 -0.72
N VAL A 278 -8.45 -12.54 0.40
CA VAL A 278 -9.12 -13.31 1.46
C VAL A 278 -9.25 -12.53 2.77
N ARG A 279 -10.37 -12.70 3.48
CA ARG A 279 -10.62 -12.07 4.80
C ARG A 279 -9.95 -12.83 5.94
N ARG A 280 -9.83 -14.14 5.77
CA ARG A 280 -9.30 -15.07 6.77
C ARG A 280 -8.50 -16.13 6.05
N LEU A 281 -7.37 -16.50 6.64
CA LEU A 281 -6.61 -17.67 6.22
C LEU A 281 -7.32 -18.92 6.77
N THR A 282 -7.74 -19.78 5.85
CA THR A 282 -8.42 -21.05 6.11
C THR A 282 -7.46 -22.24 6.06
N LYS A 283 -6.34 -22.10 5.33
CA LYS A 283 -5.29 -23.12 5.26
C LYS A 283 -4.07 -22.74 6.08
N THR A 284 -3.53 -23.72 6.80
CA THR A 284 -2.29 -23.62 7.58
C THR A 284 -1.08 -23.68 6.65
N VAL A 285 -0.81 -22.57 5.95
CA VAL A 285 0.41 -22.42 5.13
C VAL A 285 1.63 -22.11 6.00
N ALA A 286 1.41 -21.44 7.14
CA ALA A 286 2.42 -21.18 8.16
C ALA A 286 2.19 -22.06 9.39
N ILE A 287 3.27 -22.59 9.96
CA ILE A 287 3.22 -23.31 11.23
C ILE A 287 3.24 -22.26 12.36
N PRO A 288 2.24 -22.22 13.27
CA PRO A 288 2.17 -21.19 14.32
C PRO A 288 3.40 -21.12 15.24
N SER A 289 4.13 -22.22 15.42
CA SER A 289 5.34 -22.27 16.24
C SER A 289 6.62 -21.83 15.52
N ASP A 290 6.60 -21.68 14.19
CA ASP A 290 7.78 -21.26 13.42
C ASP A 290 7.84 -19.73 13.33
N ARG A 291 8.74 -19.12 14.11
CA ARG A 291 8.97 -17.67 14.13
C ARG A 291 9.46 -17.09 12.80
N GLY A 292 9.93 -17.93 11.87
CA GLY A 292 10.35 -17.51 10.55
C GLY A 292 9.27 -17.68 9.48
N MET A 293 8.01 -17.88 9.86
CA MET A 293 6.87 -17.87 8.93
C MET A 293 5.84 -16.80 9.30
N LEU A 294 5.42 -16.03 8.31
CA LEU A 294 4.37 -15.02 8.43
C LEU A 294 3.34 -15.23 7.33
N ALA A 295 2.06 -15.12 7.68
CA ALA A 295 0.98 -15.10 6.71
C ALA A 295 0.06 -13.90 6.98
N VAL A 296 -0.20 -13.11 5.94
CA VAL A 296 -0.95 -11.85 5.99
C VAL A 296 -2.18 -11.98 5.09
N CYS A 297 -3.33 -11.54 5.59
CA CYS A 297 -4.55 -11.38 4.80
C CYS A 297 -4.79 -9.90 4.46
N GLY A 298 -5.12 -9.64 3.19
CA GLY A 298 -5.37 -8.30 2.67
C GLY A 298 -4.13 -7.42 2.60
N PHE A 299 -4.36 -6.11 2.46
CA PHE A 299 -3.29 -5.12 2.30
C PHE A 299 -3.70 -3.77 2.88
N ASN A 300 -2.88 -3.20 3.74
CA ASN A 300 -3.08 -1.85 4.27
C ASN A 300 -1.74 -1.11 4.43
N GLU A 301 -1.80 0.13 4.91
CA GLU A 301 -0.63 0.98 5.11
C GLU A 301 0.36 0.45 6.16
N SER A 302 -0.03 -0.52 7.01
CA SER A 302 0.81 -1.10 8.05
C SER A 302 1.63 -2.30 7.58
N LEU A 303 1.24 -2.95 6.48
CA LEU A 303 1.93 -4.12 5.95
C LEU A 303 3.44 -3.89 5.72
N PRO A 304 3.89 -2.76 5.15
CA PRO A 304 5.33 -2.55 4.93
C PRO A 304 6.15 -2.57 6.20
N THR A 305 5.66 -1.93 7.26
CA THR A 305 6.31 -1.92 8.58
C THR A 305 6.35 -3.31 9.18
N ILE A 306 5.26 -4.07 9.05
CA ILE A 306 5.20 -5.48 9.48
C ILE A 306 6.23 -6.32 8.72
N LEU A 307 6.31 -6.19 7.39
CA LEU A 307 7.29 -6.92 6.58
C LEU A 307 8.72 -6.54 6.98
N TYR A 308 9.03 -5.26 7.10
CA TYR A 308 10.36 -4.79 7.50
C TYR A 308 10.77 -5.37 8.85
N ASN A 309 9.93 -5.21 9.88
CA ASN A 309 10.20 -5.72 11.22
C ASN A 309 10.35 -7.25 11.21
N PHE A 310 9.58 -7.96 10.38
CA PHE A 310 9.59 -9.41 10.33
C PHE A 310 10.87 -9.90 9.70
N LEU A 311 11.27 -9.28 8.58
CA LEU A 311 12.51 -9.62 7.89
C LEU A 311 13.75 -9.27 8.72
N CYS A 312 13.68 -8.21 9.54
CA CYS A 312 14.78 -7.73 10.37
C CYS A 312 14.80 -8.24 11.82
N ASP A 313 13.89 -9.14 12.22
CA ASP A 313 13.82 -9.67 13.61
C ASP A 313 13.51 -8.62 14.69
N HIS A 314 12.65 -7.65 14.38
CA HIS A 314 12.18 -6.62 15.32
C HIS A 314 10.80 -6.92 15.93
N PHE A 315 10.43 -8.20 16.07
CA PHE A 315 9.17 -8.66 16.67
C PHE A 315 9.38 -9.26 18.06
#